data_AF-A0A510JB61-F1
#
_entry.id   AF-A0A510JB61-F1
#
_cell.length_a   1.000
_cell.length_b   1.000
_cell.length_c   1.000
_cell.angle_alpha   90.00
_cell.angle_beta   90.00
_cell.angle_gamma   90.00
#
_symmetry.space_group_name_H-M   'P 1'
#
loop_
_entity.id
_entity.type
_entity.pdbx_description
1 polymer ?
#
loop_
_entity_poly.entity_id
_entity_poly.type
_entity_poly.pdbx_seq_one_letter_code
_entity_poly.pdbx_strand_id
1 'polypeptide(L)'
;MKRNWTLGEIEDLRIMIEVEGLSHREAAEALGRTKQSVCHKARIYKFKTSYFMDKRKKIELRNLVENSTIDKNTICKRLKITKRSLNYRMELMYKTCNLTNIRNKGLFKNNGKKWSQEEDDFIYKNYYKIGRLKTAKALGRTLGALKKRMFDNIDKKLLEKGFYTKGWNFKERTRIWKESRDL
;
A
#
# COMPACT_ATOMS: atom_id res chain seq x y z
N MET A 1 51.59 -4.08 7.85
CA MET A 1 50.84 -3.73 9.09
C MET A 1 49.36 -3.53 8.75
N LYS A 2 48.44 -4.04 9.58
CA LYS A 2 47.00 -3.73 9.41
C LYS A 2 46.75 -2.29 9.83
N ARG A 3 46.19 -1.46 8.94
CA ARG A 3 45.78 -0.09 9.26
C ARG A 3 44.67 -0.13 10.31
N ASN A 4 44.98 0.34 11.52
CA ASN A 4 44.02 0.43 12.61
C ASN A 4 42.91 1.41 12.28
N TRP A 5 41.72 1.18 12.84
CA TRP A 5 40.59 2.09 12.72
C TRP A 5 40.70 3.18 13.78
N THR A 6 40.65 4.45 13.37
CA THR A 6 40.55 5.57 14.30
C THR A 6 39.11 5.77 14.76
N LEU A 7 38.90 6.47 15.87
CA LEU A 7 37.56 6.83 16.33
C LEU A 7 36.83 7.73 15.32
N GLY A 8 37.55 8.65 14.68
CA GLY A 8 37.01 9.49 13.61
C GLY A 8 36.52 8.67 12.43
N GLU A 9 37.33 7.73 11.93
CA GLU A 9 36.91 6.83 10.83
C GLU A 9 35.70 5.96 11.21
N ILE A 10 35.57 5.56 12.48
CA ILE A 10 34.43 4.79 12.96
C ILE A 10 33.16 5.66 12.99
N GLU A 11 33.26 6.91 13.41
CA GLU A 11 32.15 7.84 13.42
C GLU A 11 31.73 8.26 12.01
N ASP A 12 32.70 8.53 11.12
CA ASP A 12 32.45 8.76 9.70
C ASP A 12 31.72 7.56 9.09
N LEU A 13 32.18 6.33 9.39
CA LEU A 13 31.51 5.13 8.93
C LEU A 13 30.08 5.01 9.47
N ARG A 14 29.84 5.40 10.72
CA ARG A 14 28.51 5.43 11.33
C ARG A 14 27.61 6.42 10.60
N ILE A 15 28.08 7.65 10.35
CA ILE A 15 27.35 8.70 9.63
C ILE A 15 27.04 8.23 8.20
N MET A 16 28.05 7.74 7.47
CA MET A 16 27.88 7.21 6.11
C MET A 16 26.81 6.11 6.05
N ILE A 17 26.80 5.18 7.01
CA ILE A 17 25.86 4.04 7.00
C ILE A 17 24.47 4.41 7.53
N GLU A 18 24.39 5.10 8.68
CA GLU A 18 23.14 5.32 9.40
C GLU A 18 22.41 6.61 8.99
N VAL A 19 23.15 7.65 8.62
CA VAL A 19 22.60 8.98 8.31
C VAL A 19 22.51 9.17 6.79
N GLU A 20 23.62 9.00 6.09
CA GLU A 20 23.70 9.21 4.65
C GLU A 20 23.17 7.99 3.85
N GLY A 21 23.19 6.80 4.47
CA GLY A 21 22.63 5.59 3.90
C GLY A 21 23.47 5.02 2.75
N LEU A 22 24.80 5.14 2.82
CA LEU A 22 25.76 4.52 1.91
C LEU A 22 25.86 3.00 2.14
N SER A 23 26.11 2.26 1.06
CA SER A 23 26.38 0.83 1.16
C SER A 23 27.75 0.60 1.76
N HIS A 24 27.99 -0.61 2.29
CA HIS A 24 29.35 -1.01 2.71
C HIS A 24 30.38 -0.92 1.57
N ARG A 25 29.95 -0.89 0.31
CA ARG A 25 30.86 -0.73 -0.83
C ARG A 25 31.21 0.75 -1.03
N GLU A 26 30.20 1.62 -1.10
CA GLU A 26 30.41 3.07 -1.26
C GLU A 26 31.19 3.65 -0.07
N ALA A 27 30.86 3.25 1.16
CA ALA A 27 31.63 3.66 2.35
C ALA A 27 33.07 3.12 2.34
N ALA A 28 33.30 1.94 1.74
CA ALA A 28 34.65 1.39 1.60
C ALA A 28 35.48 2.17 0.56
N GLU A 29 34.87 2.54 -0.56
CA GLU A 29 35.48 3.39 -1.58
C GLU A 29 35.81 4.79 -0.99
N ALA A 30 34.88 5.40 -0.25
CA ALA A 30 35.07 6.70 0.39
C ALA A 30 36.17 6.70 1.47
N LEU A 31 36.26 5.64 2.29
CA LEU A 31 37.27 5.52 3.35
C LEU A 31 38.61 4.95 2.86
N GLY A 32 38.73 4.61 1.58
CA GLY A 32 39.91 3.94 1.03
C GLY A 32 40.21 2.61 1.71
N ARG A 33 39.16 1.86 2.09
CA ARG A 33 39.26 0.56 2.79
C ARG A 33 38.60 -0.55 1.98
N THR A 34 38.78 -1.79 2.44
CA THR A 34 38.11 -2.93 1.83
C THR A 34 36.67 -3.05 2.35
N LYS A 35 35.74 -3.44 1.47
CA LYS A 35 34.34 -3.74 1.84
C LYS A 35 34.23 -4.71 3.01
N GLN A 36 35.11 -5.72 3.07
CA GLN A 36 35.14 -6.71 4.15
C GLN A 36 35.52 -6.07 5.49
N SER A 37 36.50 -5.17 5.52
CA SER A 37 36.90 -4.44 6.73
C SER A 37 35.75 -3.56 7.25
N VAL A 38 35.11 -2.81 6.35
CA VAL A 38 33.94 -1.97 6.65
C VAL A 38 32.78 -2.82 7.21
N CYS A 39 32.42 -3.91 6.53
CA CYS A 39 31.32 -4.78 6.97
C CYS A 39 31.59 -5.40 8.35
N HIS A 40 32.84 -5.80 8.60
CA HIS A 40 33.24 -6.35 9.89
C HIS A 40 33.13 -5.29 11.01
N LYS A 41 33.60 -4.06 10.76
CA LYS A 41 33.48 -2.97 11.74
C LYS A 41 32.05 -2.54 11.98
N ALA A 42 31.25 -2.36 10.95
CA ALA A 42 29.84 -2.04 11.08
C ALA A 42 29.09 -3.09 11.92
N ARG A 43 29.47 -4.37 11.80
CA ARG A 43 28.91 -5.46 12.63
C ARG A 43 29.37 -5.37 14.08
N ILE A 44 30.67 -5.17 14.33
CA ILE A 44 31.23 -5.05 15.70
C ILE A 44 30.53 -3.94 16.47
N TYR A 45 30.39 -2.77 15.86
CA TYR A 45 29.76 -1.61 16.48
C TYR A 45 28.23 -1.62 16.36
N LYS A 46 27.67 -2.71 15.81
CA LYS A 46 26.22 -2.93 15.66
C LYS A 46 25.52 -1.75 14.99
N PHE A 47 26.16 -1.14 14.00
CA PHE A 47 25.55 -0.09 13.20
C PHE A 47 24.25 -0.60 12.60
N LYS A 48 23.22 0.24 12.62
CA LYS A 48 21.87 -0.09 12.15
C LYS A 48 21.85 -0.18 10.63
N THR A 49 22.43 -1.27 10.12
CA THR A 49 22.53 -1.65 8.70
C THR A 49 21.23 -2.22 8.16
N SER A 50 20.25 -2.47 9.03
CA SER A 50 18.94 -3.02 8.69
C SER A 50 18.12 -2.14 7.73
N TYR A 51 18.56 -0.90 7.50
CA TYR A 51 17.83 0.11 6.76
C TYR A 51 18.31 0.34 5.32
N PHE A 52 19.23 -0.47 4.79
CA PHE A 52 19.73 -0.29 3.43
C PHE A 52 18.63 -0.55 2.38
N MET A 53 17.92 0.51 2.05
CA MET A 53 17.15 0.68 0.85
C MET A 53 17.55 2.02 0.30
N ASP A 54 18.23 2.00 -0.85
CA ASP A 54 18.51 3.19 -1.64
C ASP A 54 17.28 4.11 -1.65
N LYS A 55 17.48 5.40 -1.44
CA LYS A 55 16.40 6.40 -1.29
C LYS A 55 15.43 6.31 -2.48
N ARG A 56 15.92 6.07 -3.69
CA ARG A 56 15.08 5.87 -4.89
C ARG A 56 14.25 4.59 -4.79
N LYS A 57 14.86 3.46 -4.43
CA LYS A 57 14.13 2.19 -4.17
C LYS A 57 13.08 2.32 -3.07
N LYS A 58 13.32 3.15 -2.04
CA LYS A 58 12.35 3.40 -0.97
C LYS A 58 11.13 4.18 -1.46
N ILE A 59 11.36 5.21 -2.26
CA ILE A 59 10.28 5.96 -2.92
C ILE A 59 9.51 5.05 -3.88
N GLU A 60 10.21 4.24 -4.68
CA GLU A 60 9.56 3.29 -5.59
C GLU A 60 8.71 2.27 -4.83
N LEU A 61 9.25 1.64 -3.78
CA LEU A 61 8.49 0.69 -2.96
C LEU A 61 7.25 1.34 -2.35
N ARG A 62 7.35 2.57 -1.85
CA ARG A 62 6.21 3.34 -1.32
C ARG A 62 5.12 3.47 -2.38
N ASN A 63 5.48 3.94 -3.58
CA ASN A 63 4.54 4.13 -4.67
C ASN A 63 3.87 2.82 -5.10
N LEU A 64 4.63 1.73 -5.19
CA LEU A 64 4.10 0.41 -5.53
C LEU A 64 3.15 -0.14 -4.45
N VAL A 65 3.44 0.11 -3.18
CA VAL A 65 2.61 -0.36 -2.07
C VAL A 65 1.32 0.45 -1.94
N GLU A 66 1.42 1.78 -1.93
CA GLU A 66 0.30 2.70 -1.62
C GLU A 66 -0.61 2.96 -2.83
N ASN A 67 -0.01 3.16 -4.02
CA ASN A 67 -0.71 3.77 -5.16
C ASN A 67 -1.01 2.79 -6.30
N SER A 68 -0.75 1.49 -6.11
CA SER A 68 -0.99 0.49 -7.15
C SER A 68 -1.85 -0.68 -6.65
N THR A 69 -2.39 -1.46 -7.57
CA THR A 69 -3.18 -2.66 -7.29
C THR A 69 -2.37 -3.96 -7.38
N ILE A 70 -1.08 -3.88 -7.67
CA ILE A 70 -0.23 -5.05 -7.95
C ILE A 70 -0.03 -5.91 -6.69
N ASP A 71 0.20 -7.21 -6.87
CA ASP A 71 0.48 -8.13 -5.78
C ASP A 71 1.94 -8.07 -5.29
N LYS A 72 2.23 -8.74 -4.17
CA LYS A 72 3.58 -8.80 -3.59
C LYS A 72 4.60 -9.45 -4.52
N ASN A 73 4.21 -10.47 -5.29
CA ASN A 73 5.14 -11.18 -6.17
C ASN A 73 5.61 -10.27 -7.30
N THR A 74 4.70 -9.47 -7.84
CA THR A 74 4.97 -8.46 -8.86
C THR A 74 5.88 -7.36 -8.32
N ILE A 75 5.66 -6.89 -7.08
CA ILE A 75 6.56 -5.94 -6.39
C ILE A 75 7.97 -6.53 -6.25
N CYS A 76 8.08 -7.77 -5.78
CA CYS A 76 9.36 -8.47 -5.63
C CYS A 76 10.13 -8.55 -6.95
N LYS A 77 9.45 -8.97 -8.04
CA LYS A 77 10.05 -9.05 -9.38
C LYS A 77 10.56 -7.68 -9.85
N ARG A 78 9.75 -6.63 -9.71
CA ARG A 78 10.08 -5.28 -10.14
C ARG A 78 11.28 -4.70 -9.41
N LEU A 79 11.30 -4.84 -8.08
CA LEU A 79 12.38 -4.34 -7.23
C LEU A 79 13.61 -5.26 -7.20
N LYS A 80 13.54 -6.44 -7.83
CA LYS A 80 14.57 -7.49 -7.80
C LYS A 80 14.94 -7.87 -6.35
N ILE A 81 13.93 -8.09 -5.52
CA ILE A 81 14.09 -8.47 -4.10
C ILE A 81 13.32 -9.74 -3.76
N THR A 82 13.71 -10.39 -2.67
CA THR A 82 12.99 -11.54 -2.14
C THR A 82 11.73 -11.14 -1.38
N LYS A 83 10.75 -12.04 -1.30
CA LYS A 83 9.50 -11.84 -0.54
C LYS A 83 9.74 -11.59 0.95
N ARG A 84 10.72 -12.28 1.56
CA ARG A 84 11.14 -12.05 2.96
C ARG A 84 11.64 -10.62 3.14
N SER A 85 12.48 -10.16 2.21
CA SER A 85 13.04 -8.82 2.23
C SER A 85 11.97 -7.75 1.99
N LEU A 86 11.00 -8.00 1.10
CA LEU A 86 9.82 -7.14 0.93
C LEU A 86 8.99 -7.04 2.23
N ASN A 87 8.62 -8.18 2.82
CA ASN A 87 7.82 -8.21 4.05
C ASN A 87 8.52 -7.45 5.18
N TYR A 88 9.82 -7.67 5.37
CA TYR A 88 10.62 -6.97 6.37
C TYR A 88 10.59 -5.44 6.17
N ARG A 89 10.79 -4.98 4.92
CA ARG A 89 10.72 -3.55 4.59
C ARG A 89 9.33 -2.95 4.83
N MET A 90 8.28 -3.66 4.44
CA MET A 90 6.91 -3.23 4.68
C MET A 90 6.62 -3.12 6.18
N GLU A 91 7.06 -4.11 6.97
CA GLU A 91 6.91 -4.12 8.42
C GLU A 91 7.59 -2.91 9.07
N LEU A 92 8.81 -2.57 8.63
CA LEU A 92 9.53 -1.40 9.13
C LEU A 92 8.81 -0.08 8.81
N MET A 93 8.29 0.07 7.59
CA MET A 93 7.66 1.32 7.14
C MET A 93 6.22 1.50 7.63
N TYR A 94 5.46 0.40 7.73
CA TYR A 94 4.01 0.44 7.91
C TYR A 94 3.52 -0.30 9.17
N LYS A 95 4.41 -0.98 9.91
CA LYS A 95 4.05 -1.85 11.06
C LYS A 95 3.12 -3.01 10.70
N THR A 96 3.13 -3.37 9.41
CA THR A 96 2.43 -4.53 8.88
C THR A 96 3.03 -4.87 7.52
N CYS A 97 3.00 -6.15 7.16
CA CYS A 97 3.29 -6.58 5.79
C CYS A 97 2.02 -6.82 4.95
N ASN A 98 0.81 -6.58 5.46
CA ASN A 98 -0.42 -6.83 4.69
C ASN A 98 -0.73 -5.66 3.73
N LEU A 99 -0.58 -5.89 2.42
CA LEU A 99 -0.85 -4.87 1.38
C LEU A 99 -2.27 -4.32 1.47
N THR A 100 -3.25 -5.17 1.72
CA THR A 100 -4.65 -4.76 1.83
C THR A 100 -4.85 -3.82 3.01
N ASN A 101 -4.25 -4.12 4.16
CA ASN A 101 -4.33 -3.25 5.34
C ASN A 101 -3.67 -1.89 5.09
N ILE A 102 -2.52 -1.87 4.40
CA ILE A 102 -1.81 -0.64 4.07
C ILE A 102 -2.63 0.22 3.09
N ARG A 103 -3.14 -0.40 2.01
CA ARG A 103 -3.93 0.29 0.97
C ARG A 103 -5.30 0.76 1.47
N ASN A 104 -5.88 0.02 2.41
CA ASN A 104 -7.17 0.35 3.02
C ASN A 104 -7.00 1.09 4.35
N LYS A 105 -5.80 1.60 4.66
CA LYS A 105 -5.56 2.37 5.88
C LYS A 105 -6.54 3.54 5.94
N GLY A 106 -7.26 3.66 7.06
CA GLY A 106 -8.31 4.67 7.25
C GLY A 106 -9.72 4.26 6.80
N LEU A 107 -9.87 3.30 5.86
CA LEU A 107 -11.19 2.82 5.45
C LEU A 107 -11.91 2.00 6.54
N PHE A 108 -11.13 1.32 7.39
CA PHE A 108 -11.66 0.56 8.52
C PHE A 108 -12.07 1.44 9.72
N LYS A 109 -11.71 2.74 9.75
CA LYS A 109 -12.16 3.66 10.80
C LYS A 109 -13.69 3.83 10.78
N ASN A 110 -14.29 3.67 9.60
CA ASN A 110 -15.73 3.75 9.40
C ASN A 110 -16.43 2.39 9.51
N ASN A 111 -15.73 1.36 9.98
CA ASN A 111 -16.34 0.05 10.23
C ASN A 111 -17.32 0.19 11.40
N GLY A 112 -18.61 -0.05 11.16
CA GLY A 112 -19.68 0.19 12.15
C GLY A 112 -20.34 1.58 12.10
N LYS A 113 -19.81 2.55 11.34
CA LYS A 113 -20.50 3.84 11.13
C LYS A 113 -21.85 3.59 10.43
N LYS A 114 -22.94 4.11 10.97
CA LYS A 114 -24.27 4.06 10.32
C LYS A 114 -24.23 4.75 8.96
N TRP A 115 -25.00 4.25 8.00
CA TRP A 115 -25.13 4.88 6.68
C TRP A 115 -26.06 6.08 6.80
N SER A 116 -25.65 7.22 6.23
CA SER A 116 -26.52 8.40 6.15
C SER A 116 -27.30 8.44 4.83
N GLN A 117 -28.34 9.27 4.75
CA GLN A 117 -29.14 9.41 3.54
C GLN A 117 -28.30 10.03 2.40
N GLU A 118 -27.39 10.94 2.71
CA GLU A 118 -26.48 11.55 1.74
C GLU A 118 -25.49 10.52 1.16
N GLU A 119 -25.01 9.58 2.00
CA GLU A 119 -24.17 8.46 1.54
C GLU A 119 -24.98 7.57 0.57
N ASP A 120 -26.26 7.28 0.87
CA ASP A 120 -27.14 6.50 0.00
C ASP A 120 -27.43 7.22 -1.33
N ASP A 121 -27.73 8.52 -1.30
CA ASP A 121 -27.98 9.34 -2.49
C ASP A 121 -26.72 9.41 -3.38
N PHE A 122 -25.54 9.53 -2.75
CA PHE A 122 -24.27 9.50 -3.46
C PHE A 122 -24.03 8.15 -4.13
N ILE A 123 -24.31 7.04 -3.44
CA ILE A 123 -24.24 5.69 -4.01
C ILE A 123 -25.16 5.60 -5.21
N TYR A 124 -26.42 5.99 -5.07
CA TYR A 124 -27.42 5.94 -6.14
C TYR A 124 -26.92 6.67 -7.39
N LYS A 125 -26.39 7.89 -7.24
CA LYS A 125 -25.90 8.72 -8.36
C LYS A 125 -24.61 8.21 -9.00
N ASN A 126 -23.74 7.55 -8.24
CA ASN A 126 -22.35 7.31 -8.66
C ASN A 126 -21.96 5.84 -8.84
N TYR A 127 -22.67 4.88 -8.25
CA TYR A 127 -22.26 3.47 -8.19
C TYR A 127 -22.01 2.87 -9.58
N TYR A 128 -22.90 3.13 -10.54
CA TYR A 128 -22.79 2.68 -11.92
C TYR A 128 -22.05 3.69 -12.84
N LYS A 129 -22.00 4.97 -12.47
CA LYS A 129 -21.37 6.04 -13.27
C LYS A 129 -19.84 6.02 -13.19
N ILE A 130 -19.28 6.11 -11.99
CA ILE A 130 -17.83 6.17 -11.78
C ILE A 130 -17.24 4.79 -11.40
N GLY A 131 -18.10 3.84 -11.06
CA GLY A 131 -17.74 2.48 -10.73
C GLY A 131 -17.49 2.25 -9.23
N ARG A 132 -17.89 1.06 -8.79
CA ARG A 132 -17.97 0.60 -7.40
C ARG A 132 -16.72 0.90 -6.55
N LEU A 133 -15.53 0.67 -7.10
CA LEU A 133 -14.27 0.91 -6.38
C LEU A 133 -14.02 2.40 -6.11
N LYS A 134 -14.29 3.26 -7.09
CA LYS A 134 -14.12 4.71 -6.95
C LYS A 134 -15.18 5.27 -5.99
N THR A 135 -16.42 4.80 -6.10
CA THR A 135 -17.51 5.15 -5.17
C THR A 135 -17.15 4.78 -3.73
N ALA A 136 -16.65 3.56 -3.49
CA ALA A 136 -16.25 3.12 -2.15
C ALA A 136 -15.13 3.99 -1.56
N LYS A 137 -14.10 4.31 -2.39
CA LYS A 137 -13.02 5.20 -1.98
C LYS A 137 -13.51 6.61 -1.66
N ALA A 138 -14.39 7.18 -2.48
CA ALA A 138 -14.95 8.53 -2.26
C ALA A 138 -15.72 8.61 -0.93
N LEU A 139 -16.42 7.54 -0.57
CA LEU A 139 -17.14 7.43 0.71
C LEU A 139 -16.25 7.07 1.91
N GLY A 140 -14.97 6.78 1.68
CA GLY A 140 -14.09 6.27 2.74
C GLY A 140 -14.58 4.95 3.35
N ARG A 141 -15.27 4.11 2.56
CA ARG A 141 -15.83 2.81 2.97
C ARG A 141 -15.13 1.68 2.21
N THR A 142 -15.20 0.47 2.75
CA THR A 142 -14.72 -0.72 2.02
C THR A 142 -15.69 -1.10 0.90
N LEU A 143 -15.19 -1.69 -0.18
CA LEU A 143 -16.03 -2.19 -1.27
C LEU A 143 -17.05 -3.23 -0.78
N GLY A 144 -16.68 -4.05 0.20
CA GLY A 144 -17.58 -5.04 0.82
C GLY A 144 -18.76 -4.38 1.53
N ALA A 145 -18.50 -3.34 2.34
CA ALA A 145 -19.55 -2.59 3.01
C ALA A 145 -20.50 -1.91 2.01
N LEU A 146 -19.94 -1.30 0.96
CA LEU A 146 -20.73 -0.67 -0.11
C LEU A 146 -21.62 -1.71 -0.83
N LYS A 147 -21.08 -2.87 -1.19
CA LYS A 147 -21.86 -3.95 -1.83
C LYS A 147 -22.99 -4.41 -0.92
N LYS A 148 -22.70 -4.65 0.36
CA LYS A 148 -23.71 -5.04 1.34
C LYS A 148 -24.83 -4.00 1.45
N ARG A 149 -24.48 -2.71 1.59
CA ARG A 149 -25.48 -1.62 1.65
C ARG A 149 -26.35 -1.56 0.40
N MET A 150 -25.75 -1.71 -0.78
CA MET A 150 -26.46 -1.72 -2.05
C MET A 150 -27.46 -2.88 -2.13
N PHE A 151 -27.03 -4.11 -1.79
CA PHE A 151 -27.90 -5.29 -1.80
C PHE A 151 -29.01 -5.23 -0.74
N ASP A 152 -28.68 -4.86 0.50
CA ASP A 152 -29.63 -4.89 1.62
C ASP A 152 -30.72 -3.81 1.49
N ASN A 153 -30.38 -2.64 0.93
CA ASN A 153 -31.22 -1.44 1.05
C ASN A 153 -31.71 -0.85 -0.28
N ILE A 154 -30.97 -1.01 -1.37
CA ILE A 154 -31.27 -0.32 -2.63
C ILE A 154 -31.79 -1.31 -3.68
N ASP A 155 -31.15 -2.46 -3.85
CA ASP A 155 -31.70 -3.53 -4.70
C ASP A 155 -33.07 -4.00 -4.17
N LYS A 156 -33.27 -4.02 -2.85
CA LYS A 156 -34.56 -4.34 -2.22
C LYS A 156 -35.65 -3.31 -2.57
N LYS A 157 -35.36 -2.01 -2.52
CA LYS A 157 -36.30 -0.94 -2.92
C LYS A 157 -36.61 -0.98 -4.42
N LEU A 158 -35.63 -1.34 -5.26
CA LEU A 158 -35.82 -1.51 -6.70
C LEU A 158 -36.64 -2.77 -7.02
N LEU A 159 -36.43 -3.87 -6.29
CA LEU A 159 -37.26 -5.08 -6.32
C LEU A 159 -38.71 -4.77 -5.93
N GLU A 160 -38.93 -4.07 -4.82
CA GLU A 160 -40.26 -3.70 -4.31
C GLU A 160 -41.03 -2.80 -5.28
N LYS A 161 -40.34 -1.93 -6.03
CA LYS A 161 -40.93 -1.11 -7.10
C LYS A 161 -41.14 -1.87 -8.43
N GLY A 162 -40.91 -3.19 -8.45
CA GLY A 162 -41.13 -4.04 -9.63
C GLY A 162 -40.05 -3.95 -10.70
N PHE A 163 -38.92 -3.28 -10.44
CA PHE A 163 -37.83 -3.13 -11.42
C PHE A 163 -36.91 -4.37 -11.51
N TYR A 164 -37.14 -5.43 -10.71
CA TYR A 164 -36.27 -6.61 -10.67
C TYR A 164 -37.03 -7.94 -10.49
N THR A 165 -36.56 -8.99 -11.17
CA THR A 165 -36.78 -10.41 -10.80
C THR A 165 -35.42 -11.15 -10.75
N LYS A 166 -35.34 -12.18 -9.90
CA LYS A 166 -34.10 -12.90 -9.57
C LYS A 166 -33.56 -13.64 -10.81
N GLY A 167 -32.51 -13.13 -11.46
CA GLY A 167 -31.86 -13.81 -12.59
C GLY A 167 -31.16 -12.94 -13.65
N TRP A 168 -31.32 -11.61 -13.62
CA TRP A 168 -30.88 -10.74 -14.71
C TRP A 168 -29.36 -10.50 -14.76
N ASN A 169 -28.80 -10.47 -15.98
CA ASN A 169 -27.37 -10.30 -16.24
C ASN A 169 -26.96 -8.81 -16.11
N PHE A 170 -25.68 -8.55 -15.78
CA PHE A 170 -25.13 -7.21 -15.52
C PHE A 170 -25.45 -6.14 -16.60
N LYS A 171 -25.54 -6.53 -17.88
CA LYS A 171 -25.91 -5.62 -18.98
C LYS A 171 -27.34 -5.09 -18.83
N GLU A 172 -28.29 -5.96 -18.51
CA GLU A 172 -29.70 -5.57 -18.40
C GLU A 172 -29.94 -4.69 -17.17
N ARG A 173 -29.20 -4.96 -16.08
CA ARG A 173 -29.20 -4.09 -14.88
C ARG A 173 -28.72 -2.67 -15.19
N THR A 174 -27.66 -2.56 -15.99
CA THR A 174 -27.11 -1.26 -16.39
C THR A 174 -28.06 -0.52 -17.34
N ARG A 175 -28.85 -1.25 -18.14
CA ARG A 175 -29.86 -0.69 -19.05
C ARG A 175 -31.05 -0.11 -18.26
N ILE A 176 -31.67 -0.90 -17.38
CA ILE A 176 -32.82 -0.45 -16.58
C ILE A 176 -32.45 0.70 -15.65
N TRP A 177 -31.26 0.69 -15.03
CA TRP A 177 -30.82 1.82 -14.18
C TRP A 177 -30.67 3.13 -14.97
N LYS A 178 -30.36 3.06 -16.27
CA LYS A 178 -30.36 4.25 -17.14
C LYS A 178 -31.79 4.69 -17.44
N GLU A 179 -32.68 3.74 -17.77
CA GLU A 179 -34.09 3.99 -18.11
C GLU A 179 -34.89 4.55 -16.91
N SER A 180 -34.62 4.11 -15.68
CA SER A 180 -35.28 4.59 -14.46
C SER A 180 -34.84 5.98 -13.99
N ARG A 181 -34.01 6.66 -14.79
CA ARG A 181 -33.41 7.97 -14.48
C ARG A 181 -34.06 9.11 -15.26
N ASP A 182 -34.82 8.78 -16.29
CA ASP A 182 -35.52 9.69 -17.20
C ASP A 182 -37.05 9.79 -16.89
N LEU A 183 -37.47 9.21 -15.75
CA LEU A 183 -38.80 9.35 -15.12
C LEU A 183 -38.64 10.09 -13.79
#